data_AF-A0A432SQT9-F1
#
_entry.id   AF-A0A432SQT9-F1
#
_cell.length_a   1.000
_cell.length_b   1.000
_cell.length_c   1.000
_cell.angle_alpha   90.00
_cell.angle_beta   90.00
_cell.angle_gamma   90.00
#
_symmetry.space_group_name_H-M   'P 1'
#
loop_
_entity.id
_entity.type
_entity.pdbx_description
1 polymer ?
#
loop_
_entity_poly.entity_id
_entity_poly.type
_entity_poly.pdbx_seq_one_letter_code
_entity_poly.pdbx_strand_id
1 'polypeptide(L)'
;MSKKILILCTGNSCRSIIAEALINKYLDGFTAYSSGVAPSGKVNPNAKKILEENNAWSDSYCSKTLDTLKEIEFDLVVTVCDNAKETCPTFPKPTTVI
;
A
#
# COMPACT_ATOMS: atom_id res chain seq x y z
N MET A 1 4.48 -1.33 -20.05
CA MET A 1 3.93 -0.44 -18.98
C MET A 1 3.87 -1.25 -17.70
N SER A 2 4.24 -0.65 -16.56
CA SER A 2 4.14 -1.28 -15.24
C SER A 2 2.70 -1.23 -14.73
N LYS A 3 2.18 -2.34 -14.19
CA LYS A 3 0.85 -2.39 -13.58
C LYS A 3 0.89 -1.75 -12.19
N LYS A 4 -0.05 -0.86 -11.88
CA LYS A 4 -0.10 -0.15 -10.60
C LYS A 4 -0.98 -0.89 -9.60
N ILE A 5 -0.42 -1.21 -8.44
CA ILE A 5 -1.12 -1.92 -7.37
C ILE A 5 -1.26 -1.01 -6.16
N LEU A 6 -2.45 -0.94 -5.57
CA LEU A 6 -2.69 -0.31 -4.27
C LEU A 6 -2.88 -1.37 -3.19
N ILE A 7 -2.08 -1.30 -2.12
CA ILE A 7 -2.28 -2.11 -0.92
C ILE A 7 -2.99 -1.28 0.15
N LEU A 8 -4.22 -1.66 0.48
CA LEU A 8 -5.07 -0.95 1.42
C LEU A 8 -5.15 -1.69 2.76
N CYS A 9 -4.94 -0.95 3.84
CA CYS A 9 -5.21 -1.46 5.20
C CYS A 9 -5.90 -0.37 6.04
N THR A 10 -6.13 -0.63 7.33
CA THR A 10 -6.71 0.40 8.21
C THR A 10 -5.71 1.52 8.48
N GLY A 11 -4.58 1.20 9.13
CA GLY A 11 -3.67 2.21 9.69
C GLY A 11 -2.48 2.62 8.83
N ASN A 12 -2.26 2.00 7.67
CA ASN A 12 -1.04 2.16 6.86
C ASN A 12 0.26 2.19 7.68
N SER A 13 0.42 1.20 8.54
CA SER A 13 1.51 1.17 9.53
C SER A 13 2.38 -0.08 9.42
N CYS A 14 1.78 -1.24 9.14
CA CYS A 14 2.48 -2.54 9.09
C CYS A 14 2.32 -3.22 7.72
N ARG A 15 1.26 -4.02 7.58
CA ARG A 15 1.03 -4.97 6.48
C ARG A 15 1.12 -4.31 5.11
N SER A 16 0.49 -3.16 4.93
CA SER A 16 0.46 -2.50 3.63
C SER A 16 1.82 -1.89 3.25
N ILE A 17 2.59 -1.37 4.22
CA ILE A 17 3.95 -0.86 3.99
C ILE A 17 4.91 -2.00 3.63
N ILE A 18 4.82 -3.12 4.35
CA ILE A 18 5.62 -4.32 4.06
C ILE A 18 5.31 -4.82 2.65
N ALA A 19 4.03 -4.94 2.30
CA ALA A 19 3.61 -5.39 0.98
C ALA A 19 4.08 -4.44 -0.14
N GLU A 20 3.91 -3.12 0.01
CA GLU A 20 4.39 -2.13 -0.95
C GLU A 20 5.89 -2.30 -1.21
N ALA A 21 6.68 -2.37 -0.14
CA ALA A 21 8.13 -2.47 -0.24
C ALA A 21 8.60 -3.78 -0.89
N LEU A 22 8.00 -4.91 -0.50
CA LEU A 22 8.36 -6.21 -1.07
C LEU A 22 7.96 -6.32 -2.54
N ILE A 23 6.79 -5.83 -2.93
CA ILE A 23 6.36 -5.83 -4.34
C ILE A 23 7.32 -4.99 -5.18
N ASN A 24 7.60 -3.76 -4.75
CA ASN A 24 8.50 -2.86 -5.50
C ASN A 24 9.94 -3.38 -5.60
N LYS A 25 10.36 -4.22 -4.65
CA LYS A 25 11.70 -4.81 -4.67
C LYS A 25 11.80 -6.06 -5.53
N TYR A 26 10.81 -6.95 -5.46
CA TYR A 26 10.94 -8.32 -5.96
C TYR A 26 10.09 -8.63 -7.19
N LEU A 27 9.11 -7.79 -7.54
CA LEU A 27 8.21 -8.04 -8.67
C LEU A 27 8.44 -7.04 -9.79
N ASP A 28 9.01 -7.53 -10.89
CA ASP A 28 9.14 -6.77 -12.12
C ASP A 28 7.79 -6.54 -12.80
N GLY A 29 7.65 -5.40 -13.46
CA GLY A 29 6.43 -5.04 -14.19
C GLY A 29 5.28 -4.56 -13.31
N PHE A 30 5.53 -4.35 -12.00
CA PHE A 30 4.57 -3.78 -11.06
C PHE A 30 5.12 -2.54 -10.36
N THR A 31 4.22 -1.66 -9.95
CA THR A 31 4.51 -0.52 -9.09
C THR A 31 3.46 -0.49 -8.00
N ALA A 32 3.89 -0.79 -6.77
CA ALA A 32 3.03 -0.82 -5.61
C ALA A 32 3.03 0.52 -4.88
N TYR A 33 1.87 0.83 -4.33
CA TYR A 33 1.59 1.94 -3.43
C TYR A 33 0.82 1.38 -2.24
N SER A 34 0.91 2.02 -1.08
CA SER A 34 0.04 1.69 0.05
C SER A 34 -0.68 2.89 0.64
N SER A 35 -1.81 2.60 1.29
CA SER A 35 -2.63 3.60 1.96
C SER A 35 -3.42 3.00 3.14
N GLY A 36 -3.97 3.90 3.97
CA GLY A 36 -4.81 3.60 5.11
C GLY A 36 -6.18 4.26 4.95
N VAL A 37 -7.26 3.55 5.31
CA VAL A 37 -8.59 4.19 5.46
C VAL A 37 -8.66 5.08 6.71
N ALA A 38 -7.83 4.80 7.72
CA ALA A 38 -7.64 5.59 8.93
C ALA A 38 -6.15 5.55 9.32
N PRO A 39 -5.27 6.22 8.53
CA PRO A 39 -3.82 6.09 8.69
C PRO A 39 -3.36 6.53 10.09
N SER A 40 -2.43 5.79 10.68
CA SER A 40 -1.88 6.08 12.01
C SER A 40 -0.94 7.28 12.02
N GLY A 41 -0.52 7.76 10.84
CA GLY A 41 0.49 8.81 10.67
C GLY A 41 1.92 8.35 10.97
N LYS A 42 2.12 7.07 11.35
CA LYS A 42 3.45 6.51 11.67
C LYS A 42 3.58 5.08 11.18
N VAL A 43 4.71 4.78 10.53
CA VAL A 43 5.10 3.40 10.18
C VAL A 43 5.47 2.65 11.46
N ASN A 44 5.03 1.40 11.57
CA ASN A 44 5.35 0.55 12.71
C ASN A 44 6.86 0.28 12.72
N PRO A 45 7.56 0.50 13.85
CA PRO A 45 9.00 0.29 13.95
C PRO A 45 9.45 -1.12 13.55
N ASN A 46 8.66 -2.15 13.85
CA ASN A 46 8.97 -3.53 13.47
C ASN A 46 8.83 -3.75 11.96
N ALA A 47 7.89 -3.06 11.30
CA ALA A 47 7.76 -3.10 9.85
C ALA A 47 8.94 -2.40 9.16
N LYS A 48 9.42 -1.28 9.72
CA LYS A 48 10.65 -0.65 9.24
C LYS A 48 11.86 -1.59 9.44
N LYS A 49 12.03 -2.12 10.65
CA LYS A 49 13.13 -3.01 11.01
C LYS A 49 13.24 -4.22 10.07
N ILE A 50 12.13 -4.95 9.85
CA ILE A 50 12.14 -6.13 8.97
C ILE A 50 12.49 -5.75 7.52
N LEU A 51 12.04 -4.59 7.04
CA LEU A 51 12.35 -4.11 5.69
C LEU A 51 13.83 -3.69 5.58
N GLU A 52 14.40 -3.06 6.61
CA GLU A 52 15.83 -2.74 6.65
C GLU A 52 16.69 -4.01 6.66
N GLU A 53 16.35 -5.00 7.48
CA GLU A 53 17.01 -6.33 7.52
C GLU A 53 16.98 -7.03 6.14
N ASN A 54 15.93 -6.80 5.36
CA ASN A 54 15.78 -7.35 4.02
C ASN A 54 16.27 -6.41 2.90
N ASN A 55 16.94 -5.29 3.23
CA ASN A 55 17.38 -4.26 2.27
C ASN A 55 16.24 -3.74 1.37
N ALA A 56 15.01 -3.70 1.88
CA ALA A 56 13.79 -3.33 1.18
C ALA A 56 13.22 -2.00 1.66
N TRP A 57 13.80 -1.37 2.69
CA TRP A 57 13.37 -0.08 3.21
C TRP A 57 13.78 1.09 2.29
N SER A 58 12.92 2.10 2.21
CA SER A 58 13.16 3.40 1.57
C SER A 58 12.50 4.49 2.43
N ASP A 59 13.12 5.65 2.56
CA ASP A 59 12.55 6.79 3.30
C ASP A 59 11.30 7.40 2.64
N SER A 60 10.98 6.95 1.43
CA SER A 60 9.72 7.28 0.77
C SER A 60 8.49 6.56 1.37
N TYR A 61 8.68 5.49 2.15
CA TYR A 61 7.59 4.77 2.79
C TYR A 61 7.07 5.50 4.03
N CYS A 62 5.80 5.86 3.99
CA CYS A 62 5.13 6.60 5.04
C CYS A 62 3.67 6.20 5.18
N SER A 63 3.10 6.45 6.37
CA SER A 63 1.68 6.28 6.62
C SER A 63 0.91 7.46 6.01
N LYS A 64 -0.01 7.18 5.07
CA LYS A 64 -0.76 8.16 4.29
C LYS A 64 -2.20 7.73 4.05
N THR A 65 -3.05 8.73 3.81
CA THR A 65 -4.45 8.54 3.42
C THR A 65 -4.54 8.29 1.91
N LEU A 66 -5.66 7.71 1.46
CA LEU A 66 -5.88 7.48 0.04
C LEU A 66 -5.99 8.79 -0.75
N ASP A 67 -6.34 9.89 -0.10
CA ASP A 67 -6.43 11.20 -0.74
C ASP A 67 -5.14 11.60 -1.46
N THR A 68 -3.98 11.18 -0.95
CA THR A 68 -2.67 11.48 -1.55
C THR A 68 -2.41 10.71 -2.84
N LEU A 69 -3.26 9.72 -3.17
CA LEU A 69 -3.08 8.81 -4.31
C LEU A 69 -4.25 8.87 -5.29
N LYS A 70 -5.19 9.81 -5.13
CA LYS A 70 -6.42 9.91 -5.95
C LYS A 70 -6.17 10.09 -7.44
N GLU A 71 -5.05 10.71 -7.80
CA GLU A 71 -4.66 10.95 -9.20
C GLU A 71 -4.01 9.71 -9.85
N ILE A 72 -3.81 8.63 -9.08
CA ILE A 72 -3.20 7.40 -9.56
C ILE A 72 -4.30 6.41 -9.93
N GLU A 73 -4.30 6.00 -11.20
CA GLU A 73 -5.16 4.92 -11.67
C GLU A 73 -4.56 3.55 -11.35
N PHE A 74 -5.23 2.78 -10.49
CA PHE A 74 -4.78 1.45 -10.08
C PHE A 74 -5.40 0.33 -10.91
N ASP A 75 -4.59 -0.64 -11.30
CA ASP A 75 -5.02 -1.84 -12.02
C ASP A 75 -5.51 -2.93 -11.07
N LEU A 76 -4.99 -2.92 -9.83
CA LEU A 76 -5.35 -3.86 -8.77
C LEU A 76 -5.33 -3.16 -7.41
N VAL A 77 -6.32 -3.46 -6.58
CA VAL A 77 -6.36 -3.08 -5.16
C VAL A 77 -6.38 -4.34 -4.33
N VAL A 78 -5.48 -4.42 -3.35
CA VAL A 78 -5.37 -5.56 -2.43
C VAL A 78 -5.68 -5.08 -1.03
N THR A 79 -6.71 -5.65 -0.41
CA THR A 79 -7.07 -5.37 0.98
C THR A 79 -6.40 -6.36 1.92
N VAL A 80 -5.64 -5.86 2.91
CA VAL A 80 -4.89 -6.72 3.86
C VAL A 80 -5.46 -6.67 5.29
N CYS A 81 -6.65 -6.08 5.43
CA CYS A 81 -7.44 -5.99 6.65
C CYS A 81 -8.93 -6.09 6.28
N ASP A 82 -9.70 -6.87 7.03
CA ASP A 82 -11.15 -7.03 6.76
C ASP A 82 -11.89 -5.69 6.78
N ASN A 83 -11.52 -4.81 7.73
CA ASN A 83 -12.11 -3.47 7.86
C ASN A 83 -11.80 -2.52 6.68
N ALA A 84 -10.75 -2.79 5.88
CA ALA A 84 -10.45 -1.99 4.70
C ALA A 84 -11.34 -2.36 3.50
N LYS A 85 -11.89 -3.58 3.51
CA LYS A 85 -12.80 -4.09 2.47
C LYS A 85 -14.17 -3.45 2.55
N GLU A 86 -14.65 -3.16 3.76
CA GLU A 86 -15.97 -2.56 3.99
C GLU A 86 -16.03 -1.06 3.69
N THR A 87 -14.90 -0.36 3.80
CA THR A 87 -14.79 1.08 3.51
C THR A 87 -14.12 1.34 2.16
N CYS A 88 -14.19 0.38 1.25
CA CYS A 88 -13.46 0.45 -0.02
C CYS A 88 -13.99 1.63 -0.86
N PRO A 89 -13.15 2.60 -1.22
CA PRO A 89 -13.56 3.79 -1.94
C PRO A 89 -13.82 3.48 -3.42
N THR A 90 -14.66 4.28 -4.06
CA THR A 90 -14.88 4.24 -5.51
C THR A 90 -13.65 4.73 -6.25
N PHE A 91 -13.13 3.90 -7.17
CA PHE A 91 -12.05 4.25 -8.07
C PHE A 91 -12.59 4.81 -9.39
N PRO A 92 -11.88 5.75 -10.04
CA PRO A 92 -12.35 6.40 -11.27
C PRO A 92 -12.46 5.45 -12.47
N LYS A 93 -11.77 4.31 -12.45
CA LYS A 93 -11.87 3.25 -13.45
C LYS A 93 -12.31 1.92 -12.81
N PRO A 94 -12.86 0.97 -13.58
CA PRO A 94 -13.13 -0.38 -13.07
C PRO A 94 -11.82 -1.04 -12.63
N THR A 95 -11.69 -1.26 -11.32
CA THR A 95 -10.48 -1.81 -10.72
C THR A 95 -10.81 -3.11 -9.99
N THR A 96 -10.00 -4.15 -10.20
CA THR A 96 -10.13 -5.40 -9.46
C THR A 96 -9.73 -5.18 -8.01
N VAL A 97 -10.59 -5.59 -7.07
CA VAL A 97 -10.31 -5.55 -5.63
C VAL A 97 -10.29 -6.98 -5.09
N ILE A 98 -9.21 -7.36 -4.41
CA ILE A 98 -9.07 -8.67 -3.76
C ILE A 98 -8.90 -8.56 -2.24
#